data_AF-A0A5J4P9P5-F1
#
_entry.id   AF-A0A5J4P9P5-F1
#
_cell.length_a   1.000
_cell.length_b   1.000
_cell.length_c   1.000
_cell.angle_alpha   90.00
_cell.angle_beta   90.00
_cell.angle_gamma   90.00
#
_symmetry.space_group_name_H-M   'P 1'
#
loop_
_entity.id
_entity.type
_entity.pdbx_description
1 polymer ?
#
loop_
_entity_poly.entity_id
_entity_poly.type
_entity_poly.pdbx_seq_one_letter_code
_entity_poly.pdbx_strand_id
1 'polypeptide(L)'
;MGFVSGIRGHWYIENKLHYTKDVIMREDKTSTKDKKAAANLTLFRDITFNILKTKNKSIKYATEHFANTNLKELCNLLYRT
;
A
#
# COMPACT_ATOMS: atom_id res chain seq x y z
N MET A 1 21.67 -25.33 -4.51
CA MET A 1 20.73 -24.89 -3.43
C MET A 1 20.22 -23.45 -3.55
N GLY A 2 20.78 -22.58 -4.40
CA GLY A 2 20.37 -21.15 -4.46
C GLY A 2 18.95 -20.88 -4.99
N PHE A 3 18.47 -21.68 -5.95
CA PHE A 3 17.18 -21.45 -6.62
C PHE A 3 15.98 -21.54 -5.67
N VAL A 4 15.91 -22.60 -4.86
CA VAL A 4 14.82 -22.80 -3.88
C VAL A 4 14.84 -21.71 -2.80
N SER A 5 16.03 -21.28 -2.37
CA SER A 5 16.16 -20.19 -1.39
C SER A 5 15.68 -18.85 -1.97
N GLY A 6 15.96 -18.58 -3.25
CA GLY A 6 15.47 -17.42 -3.97
C GLY A 6 13.94 -17.40 -4.09
N ILE A 7 13.33 -18.54 -4.45
CA ILE A 7 11.86 -18.67 -4.52
C ILE A 7 11.23 -18.37 -3.15
N ARG A 8 11.78 -18.94 -2.06
CA ARG A 8 11.27 -18.69 -0.70
C ARG A 8 11.43 -17.22 -0.29
N GLY A 9 12.54 -16.59 -0.66
CA GLY A 9 12.77 -15.15 -0.41
C GLY A 9 11.77 -14.26 -1.16
N HIS A 10 11.49 -14.58 -2.42
CA HIS A 10 10.50 -13.85 -3.21
C HIS A 10 9.09 -13.96 -2.59
N TRP A 11 8.63 -15.17 -2.28
CA TRP A 11 7.33 -15.38 -1.62
C TRP A 11 7.22 -14.72 -0.24
N TYR A 12 8.32 -14.60 0.48
CA TYR A 12 8.34 -13.88 1.76
C TYR A 12 8.09 -12.38 1.59
N ILE A 13 8.65 -11.78 0.53
CA ILE A 13 8.41 -10.37 0.19
C ILE A 13 6.97 -10.19 -0.29
N GLU A 14 6.49 -11.06 -1.18
CA GLU A 14 5.14 -11.04 -1.72
C GLU A 14 4.08 -11.09 -0.60
N ASN A 15 4.23 -12.03 0.33
CA ASN A 15 3.29 -12.19 1.43
C ASN A 15 3.31 -11.02 2.43
N LYS A 16 4.46 -10.34 2.63
CA LYS A 16 4.55 -9.24 3.61
C LYS A 16 4.22 -7.88 3.03
N LEU A 17 4.58 -7.64 1.78
CA LEU A 17 4.41 -6.35 1.12
C LEU A 17 3.18 -6.34 0.20
N HIS A 18 3.13 -7.22 -0.78
CA HIS A 18 2.12 -7.20 -1.84
C HIS A 18 0.73 -7.55 -1.29
N TYR A 19 0.59 -8.65 -0.54
CA TYR A 19 -0.70 -8.97 0.10
C TYR A 19 -1.26 -7.82 0.95
N THR A 20 -0.40 -7.11 1.67
CA THR A 20 -0.80 -5.95 2.47
C THR A 20 -1.31 -4.80 1.60
N LYS A 21 -0.64 -4.49 0.50
CA LYS A 21 -1.05 -3.42 -0.41
C LYS A 21 -2.32 -3.80 -1.20
N ASP A 22 -2.30 -4.99 -1.79
CA ASP A 22 -3.32 -5.49 -2.72
C ASP A 22 -4.64 -5.74 -2.00
N VAL A 23 -4.60 -6.48 -0.88
CA VAL A 23 -5.80 -6.89 -0.15
C VAL A 23 -6.16 -5.91 0.96
N ILE A 24 -5.20 -5.56 1.82
CA ILE A 24 -5.47 -4.81 3.04
C ILE A 24 -5.61 -3.30 2.77
N MET A 25 -4.78 -2.73 1.88
CA MET A 25 -4.95 -1.35 1.38
C MET A 25 -5.84 -1.26 0.13
N ARG A 26 -6.41 -2.40 -0.29
CA ARG A 26 -7.43 -2.53 -1.34
C ARG A 26 -6.97 -2.00 -2.71
N GLU A 27 -5.68 -2.10 -3.00
CA GLU A 27 -5.10 -1.62 -4.26
C GLU A 27 -5.79 -2.26 -5.47
N ASP A 28 -5.99 -3.58 -5.45
CA ASP A 28 -6.71 -4.32 -6.51
C ASP A 28 -8.16 -3.87 -6.70
N LYS A 29 -8.80 -3.41 -5.62
CA LYS A 29 -10.19 -2.93 -5.65
C LYS A 29 -10.30 -1.47 -6.07
N THR A 30 -9.20 -0.72 -6.06
CA THR A 30 -9.18 0.68 -6.53
C THR A 30 -8.89 0.76 -8.01
N SER A 31 -9.90 1.11 -8.79
CA SER A 31 -9.73 1.45 -10.21
C SER A 31 -9.52 2.95 -10.37
N THR A 32 -8.28 3.43 -10.30
CA THR A 32 -7.94 4.83 -10.60
C THR A 32 -7.67 4.99 -12.10
N LYS A 33 -8.54 5.72 -12.81
CA LYS A 33 -8.42 5.93 -14.27
C LYS A 33 -7.35 6.97 -14.64
N ASP A 34 -7.00 7.86 -13.72
CA ASP A 34 -5.99 8.89 -13.90
C ASP A 34 -4.60 8.35 -13.48
N LYS A 35 -3.63 8.42 -14.40
CA LYS A 35 -2.27 7.93 -14.17
C LYS A 35 -1.53 8.71 -13.07
N LYS A 36 -1.74 10.03 -12.97
CA LYS A 36 -1.10 10.85 -11.93
C LYS A 36 -1.70 10.55 -10.57
N ALA A 37 -3.02 10.45 -10.50
CA ALA A 37 -3.70 10.06 -9.26
C ALA A 37 -3.27 8.66 -8.80
N ALA A 38 -3.08 7.71 -9.74
CA ALA A 38 -2.58 6.37 -9.43
C ALA A 38 -1.13 6.39 -8.88
N ALA A 39 -0.24 7.17 -9.51
CA ALA A 39 1.14 7.32 -9.04
C ALA A 39 1.21 7.96 -7.64
N ASN A 40 0.45 9.04 -7.42
CA ASN A 40 0.41 9.70 -6.13
C ASN A 40 -0.17 8.79 -5.03
N LEU A 41 -1.23 8.03 -5.35
CA LEU A 41 -1.83 7.08 -4.41
C LEU A 41 -0.84 5.97 -4.02
N THR A 42 -0.05 5.47 -4.98
CA THR A 42 1.03 4.50 -4.75
C THR A 42 2.06 5.07 -3.79
N LEU A 43 2.51 6.31 -4.02
CA LEU A 43 3.46 7.01 -3.16
C LEU A 43 2.94 7.15 -1.72
N PHE A 44 1.66 7.51 -1.55
CA PHE A 44 1.04 7.62 -0.24
C PHE A 44 1.00 6.28 0.49
N ARG A 45 0.62 5.19 -0.20
CA ARG A 45 0.63 3.84 0.38
C ARG A 45 2.01 3.44 0.86
N ASP A 46 3.04 3.74 0.07
CA ASP A 46 4.44 3.45 0.44
C ASP A 46 4.90 4.24 1.67
N ILE A 47 4.61 5.54 1.72
CA ILE A 47 4.94 6.39 2.87
C ILE A 47 4.22 5.88 4.12
N THR A 48 2.91 5.64 4.03
CA THR A 48 2.12 5.09 5.13
C THR A 48 2.72 3.77 5.60
N PHE A 49 2.91 2.80 4.71
CA PHE A 49 3.47 1.48 5.04
C PHE A 49 4.82 1.58 5.76
N ASN A 50 5.72 2.43 5.27
CA ASN A 50 7.04 2.63 5.89
C ASN A 50 6.94 3.25 7.29
N ILE A 51 6.11 4.27 7.50
CA ILE A 51 5.89 4.88 8.81
C ILE A 51 5.37 3.83 9.82
N LEU A 52 4.46 2.97 9.39
CA LEU A 52 3.82 1.98 10.24
C LEU A 52 4.80 0.88 10.66
N LYS A 53 5.66 0.45 9.72
CA LYS A 53 6.73 -0.50 9.98
C LYS A 53 7.71 0.06 11.02
N THR A 54 8.07 1.34 10.91
CA THR A 54 8.94 2.03 11.87
C THR A 54 8.30 2.17 13.26
N LYS A 55 6.98 2.35 13.34
CA LYS A 55 6.25 2.46 14.62
C LYS A 55 5.86 1.11 15.24
N ASN A 56 6.26 -0.01 14.63
CA ASN A 56 5.88 -1.37 15.01
C ASN A 56 4.36 -1.55 15.19
N LYS A 57 3.57 -0.81 14.39
CA LYS A 57 2.10 -0.84 14.43
C LYS A 57 1.57 -1.94 13.52
N SER A 58 0.43 -2.52 13.90
CA SER A 58 -0.18 -3.59 13.11
C SER A 58 -0.70 -3.05 11.76
N ILE A 59 -0.67 -3.91 10.75
CA ILE A 59 -1.24 -3.64 9.42
C ILE A 59 -2.75 -3.34 9.49
N LYS A 60 -3.44 -3.82 10.53
CA LYS A 60 -4.84 -3.47 10.75
C LYS A 60 -5.00 -1.99 11.17
N TYR A 61 -4.19 -1.55 12.13
CA TYR A 61 -4.17 -0.15 12.58
C TYR A 61 -3.82 0.81 11.43
N ALA A 62 -2.87 0.39 10.59
CA ALA A 62 -2.48 1.07 9.36
C ALA A 62 -3.64 1.34 8.41
N THR A 63 -4.36 0.28 8.04
CA THR A 63 -5.47 0.35 7.10
C THR A 63 -6.63 1.13 7.65
N GLU A 64 -6.92 0.98 8.93
CA GLU A 64 -7.94 1.77 9.61
C GLU A 64 -7.59 3.26 9.60
N HIS A 65 -6.33 3.61 9.86
CA HIS A 65 -5.90 5.01 9.83
C HIS A 65 -5.87 5.58 8.41
N PHE A 66 -5.42 4.81 7.42
CA PHE A 66 -5.46 5.19 6.00
C PHE A 66 -6.91 5.38 5.50
N ALA A 67 -7.82 4.47 5.86
CA ALA A 67 -9.23 4.55 5.50
C ALA A 67 -9.97 5.69 6.22
N ASN A 68 -9.56 6.02 7.45
CA ASN A 68 -10.13 7.12 8.24
C ASN A 68 -9.45 8.47 7.97
N THR A 69 -8.40 8.52 7.15
CA THR A 69 -7.90 9.78 6.60
C THR A 69 -8.97 10.34 5.67
N ASN A 70 -9.14 11.67 5.56
CA ASN A 70 -10.18 12.29 4.74
C ASN A 70 -10.01 11.97 3.24
N LEU A 71 -10.47 10.78 2.85
CA LEU A 71 -10.18 10.13 1.58
C LEU A 71 -10.78 10.91 0.42
N LYS A 72 -11.89 11.62 0.65
CA LYS A 72 -12.50 12.53 -0.33
C LYS A 72 -11.62 13.73 -0.65
N GLU A 73 -11.08 14.37 0.38
CA GLU A 73 -10.23 15.55 0.22
C GLU A 73 -8.86 15.17 -0.36
N LEU A 74 -8.30 14.04 0.08
CA LEU A 74 -7.09 13.47 -0.48
C LEU A 74 -7.29 13.13 -1.97
N CYS A 75 -8.35 12.39 -2.32
CA CYS A 75 -8.65 12.10 -3.72
C CYS A 75 -8.82 13.38 -4.53
N ASN A 76 -9.55 14.38 -4.05
CA ASN A 76 -9.70 15.66 -4.75
C ASN A 76 -8.35 16.36 -4.98
N LEU A 77 -7.42 16.31 -4.02
CA LEU A 77 -6.06 16.82 -4.19
C LEU A 77 -5.27 16.02 -5.24
N LEU A 78 -5.37 14.69 -5.21
CA LEU A 78 -4.69 13.80 -6.16
C LEU A 78 -5.20 13.93 -7.60
N TYR A 79 -6.50 14.17 -7.78
CA TYR A 79 -7.11 14.40 -9.09
C TYR A 79 -6.84 15.81 -9.65
N ARG A 80 -6.37 16.76 -8.81
CA ARG A 80 -6.13 18.16 -9.21
C ARG A 80 -4.68 18.43 -9.64
N THR A 81 -3.77 17.50 -9.37
CA THR A 81 -2.33 17.53 -9.72
C THR A 81 -2.01 16.69 -10.94
#